data_AF-K2BEV0-F1
#
_entry.id   AF-K2BEV0-F1
#
_cell.length_a   1.000
_cell.length_b   1.000
_cell.length_c   1.000
_cell.angle_alpha   90.00
_cell.angle_beta   90.00
_cell.angle_gamma   90.00
#
_symmetry.space_group_name_H-M   'P 1'
#
loop_
_entity.id
_entity.type
_entity.pdbx_description
1 polymer ?
#
loop_
_entity_poly.entity_id
_entity_poly.type
_entity_poly.pdbx_seq_one_letter_code
_entity_poly.pdbx_strand_id
1 'polypeptide(L)'
;MSTARIHTEVKETSLTERYKKKLERRLLNPIHAASQVNIREIIVTHTDPIEKGEFGMNHFVQESENQVIARIFLQIQDLIKRAVQLHHQDNFDTENNKMKPECKNNITRLTTNEFFFYPCKNRGPLTNEGFSELIGQIESYAAELPDNLHLAFGTFPVKNQQKEVHNIALYIQCGPTPQINATTKAFPAKIDIIYPDTTTIFYNGYTAAEKFSSEITNLKNLIIACALNHLPPQTILRNVEKLLKFCRQNLSFNHTEMEQKQFSQLTQALIEKLQTISSSLSAQKRAPYQVIKMVDKMIPLLEKYIMAVEAAAHKTRHHLEENPDHFTGFITQTGGQITCRTPEARFYTIVEICLDHNLNTGQIGIEKSFLHYQKNFNQAFPTHLSQIVISNTTSINEEKLLTENNMVLHADPQKPGLKKHNASFNKFKKISPENREENITAIFGKKMDIYTYEPIKLSSIRKDLLECILSYNKLTLIINVYETLCIHYPLESHVLLPQLNQAVHEKLMNDLMTLHLEFMGAQFTRNKIVRHLRAMKTDSPDYCESLATYLILELLELEHNTAIKKHLNPVLSATCELLAKINALQKNAKEKSTKSIMCYHQNPHLFLSSHATSPGQRSASLEITKDVIPAVTRRDSI
;
A
#
# COMPACT_ATOMS: atom_id res chain seq x y z
N MET A 1 1.10 62.32 34.50
CA MET A 1 1.39 61.63 33.22
C MET A 1 2.45 60.57 33.44
N SER A 2 2.11 59.29 33.33
CA SER A 2 3.06 58.18 33.13
C SER A 2 2.31 56.87 32.90
N THR A 3 1.88 56.61 31.65
CA THR A 3 1.31 55.31 31.28
C THR A 3 2.42 54.30 31.05
N ALA A 4 2.67 53.45 32.04
CA ALA A 4 3.63 52.36 31.94
C ALA A 4 3.22 51.39 30.82
N ARG A 5 4.03 51.30 29.75
CA ARG A 5 3.88 50.26 28.72
C ARG A 5 4.36 48.93 29.29
N ILE A 6 3.42 48.08 29.68
CA ILE A 6 3.69 46.66 29.91
C ILE A 6 3.91 46.02 28.53
N HIS A 7 5.16 45.90 28.11
CA HIS A 7 5.54 45.03 26.99
C HIS A 7 5.53 43.57 27.46
N THR A 8 4.36 42.95 27.45
CA THR A 8 4.27 41.48 27.55
C THR A 8 4.71 40.90 26.21
N GLU A 9 5.97 40.49 26.10
CA GLU A 9 6.43 39.60 25.02
C GLU A 9 5.74 38.23 25.16
N VAL A 10 4.52 38.13 24.63
CA VAL A 10 3.92 36.83 24.35
C VAL A 10 4.72 36.24 23.19
N LYS A 11 5.67 35.35 23.50
CA LYS A 11 6.35 34.54 22.50
C LYS A 11 5.32 33.63 21.82
N GLU A 12 4.77 34.13 20.70
CA GLU A 12 3.98 33.37 19.74
C GLU A 12 4.85 32.29 19.09
N THR A 13 5.07 31.22 19.86
CA THR A 13 5.26 29.89 19.27
C THR A 13 4.00 29.61 18.47
N SER A 14 4.11 29.76 17.15
CA SER A 14 3.00 29.62 16.21
C SER A 14 2.23 28.32 16.44
N LEU A 15 0.95 28.30 16.06
CA LEU A 15 0.11 27.11 16.19
C LEU A 15 0.78 25.89 15.53
N THR A 16 1.44 26.11 14.39
CA THR A 16 2.37 25.20 13.71
C THR A 16 3.43 24.63 14.65
N GLU A 17 4.22 25.46 15.33
CA GLU A 17 5.34 24.98 16.14
C GLU A 17 4.84 24.20 17.37
N ARG A 18 3.66 24.54 17.89
CA ARG A 18 2.98 23.75 18.94
C ARG A 18 2.44 22.44 18.41
N TYR A 19 1.81 22.42 17.23
CA TYR A 19 1.27 21.21 16.62
C TYR A 19 2.39 20.26 16.19
N LYS A 20 3.43 20.80 15.54
CA LYS A 20 4.68 20.11 15.20
C LYS A 20 5.33 19.52 16.45
N LYS A 21 5.56 20.29 17.52
CA LYS A 21 6.09 19.74 18.77
C LYS A 21 5.15 18.74 19.44
N LYS A 22 3.83 18.84 19.27
CA LYS A 22 2.87 17.84 19.77
C LYS A 22 2.89 16.55 18.94
N LEU A 23 3.10 16.66 17.64
CA LEU A 23 3.22 15.54 16.70
C LEU A 23 4.58 14.84 16.87
N GLU A 24 5.67 15.61 16.95
CA GLU A 24 7.01 15.13 17.32
C GLU A 24 6.98 14.49 18.72
N ARG A 25 6.41 15.12 19.75
CA ARG A 25 6.17 14.50 21.08
C ARG A 25 5.05 13.43 21.09
N ARG A 26 4.69 12.84 19.96
CA ARG A 26 3.79 11.67 19.88
C ARG A 26 4.33 10.58 18.95
N LEU A 27 4.98 10.97 17.86
CA LEU A 27 5.70 10.08 16.93
C LEU A 27 7.11 9.76 17.42
N LEU A 28 7.77 10.71 18.08
CA LEU A 28 9.15 10.64 18.59
C LEU A 28 9.20 10.64 20.13
N ASN A 29 8.06 10.60 20.83
CA ASN A 29 8.08 10.41 22.29
C ASN A 29 8.29 8.91 22.56
N PRO A 30 9.45 8.50 23.13
CA PRO A 30 9.71 7.11 23.45
C PRO A 30 9.04 6.74 24.77
N ILE A 31 7.73 7.03 24.91
CA ILE A 31 6.96 6.67 26.12
C ILE A 31 6.73 5.16 26.18
N HIS A 32 6.87 4.48 25.05
CA HIS A 32 7.57 3.21 25.03
C HIS A 32 8.88 3.44 24.28
N ALA A 33 10.01 3.45 24.99
CA ALA A 33 11.28 3.06 24.39
C ALA A 33 11.10 1.56 24.12
N ALA A 34 10.52 1.25 22.96
CA ALA A 34 9.93 -0.05 22.69
C ALA A 34 10.92 -1.14 23.08
N SER A 35 10.54 -1.99 24.05
CA SER A 35 11.45 -3.01 24.57
C SER A 35 12.03 -3.77 23.39
N GLN A 36 13.37 -3.83 23.31
CA GLN A 36 14.07 -4.28 22.12
C GLN A 36 13.56 -5.65 21.71
N VAL A 37 12.80 -5.70 20.60
CA VAL A 37 12.36 -6.96 20.02
C VAL A 37 13.53 -7.58 19.28
N ASN A 38 13.77 -8.86 19.55
CA ASN A 38 14.72 -9.68 18.81
C ASN A 38 13.92 -10.80 18.11
N ILE A 39 14.21 -11.10 16.85
CA ILE A 39 13.60 -12.23 16.14
C ILE A 39 14.68 -13.24 15.75
N ARG A 40 14.56 -14.48 16.23
CA ARG A 40 15.33 -15.63 15.76
C ARG A 40 14.55 -16.30 14.64
N GLU A 41 15.13 -16.42 13.45
CA GLU A 41 14.47 -17.06 12.31
C GLU A 41 14.85 -18.55 12.23
N ILE A 42 13.86 -19.37 11.92
CA ILE A 42 14.01 -20.77 11.54
C ILE A 42 13.42 -20.89 10.14
N ILE A 43 14.28 -20.97 9.12
CA ILE A 43 13.83 -21.12 7.72
C ILE A 43 13.85 -22.60 7.35
N VAL A 44 12.75 -23.07 6.77
CA VAL A 44 12.62 -24.42 6.21
C VAL A 44 12.49 -24.31 4.69
N THR A 45 13.40 -24.94 3.96
CA THR A 45 13.36 -25.03 2.50
C THR A 45 13.49 -26.47 2.03
N HIS A 46 13.03 -26.76 0.82
CA HIS A 46 13.44 -27.99 0.14
C HIS A 46 14.94 -27.95 -0.17
N THR A 47 15.60 -29.11 -0.18
CA THR A 47 17.01 -29.21 -0.56
C THR A 47 17.21 -29.01 -2.08
N ASP A 48 16.20 -29.34 -2.89
CA ASP A 48 16.15 -29.03 -4.33
C ASP A 48 15.22 -27.83 -4.59
N PRO A 49 15.70 -26.69 -5.13
CA PRO A 49 14.87 -25.50 -5.41
C PRO A 49 13.84 -25.68 -6.53
N ILE A 50 13.84 -26.83 -7.24
CA ILE A 50 12.81 -27.21 -8.20
C ILE A 50 11.60 -27.86 -7.49
N GLU A 51 11.77 -28.34 -6.25
CA GLU A 51 10.69 -28.94 -5.47
C GLU A 51 9.68 -27.88 -4.99
N LYS A 52 8.41 -28.24 -5.13
CA LYS A 52 7.26 -27.37 -4.86
C LYS A 52 6.23 -28.16 -4.06
N GLY A 53 6.59 -28.50 -2.82
CA GLY A 53 5.83 -29.41 -1.97
C GLY A 53 5.58 -30.74 -2.69
N GLU A 54 4.32 -31.09 -2.82
CA GLU A 54 3.85 -32.33 -3.45
C GLU A 54 3.58 -32.20 -4.95
N PHE A 55 3.69 -31.00 -5.55
CA PHE A 55 3.18 -30.74 -6.89
C PHE A 55 3.71 -31.71 -7.97
N GLY A 56 4.99 -32.10 -7.88
CA GLY A 56 5.63 -33.05 -8.78
C GLY A 56 5.43 -34.54 -8.45
N MET A 57 4.60 -34.89 -7.47
CA MET A 57 4.43 -36.25 -6.96
C MET A 57 3.22 -36.94 -7.58
N ASN A 58 3.42 -38.09 -8.22
CA ASN A 58 2.36 -38.77 -9.00
C ASN A 58 1.54 -39.81 -8.21
N HIS A 59 1.80 -40.04 -6.93
CA HIS A 59 1.10 -41.07 -6.14
C HIS A 59 -0.09 -40.56 -5.29
N PHE A 60 -0.26 -39.24 -5.17
CA PHE A 60 -1.34 -38.62 -4.39
C PHE A 60 -2.59 -38.24 -5.22
N VAL A 61 -2.76 -38.81 -6.41
CA VAL A 61 -3.78 -38.37 -7.39
C VAL A 61 -5.22 -38.73 -6.96
N GLN A 62 -5.39 -39.81 -6.18
CA GLN A 62 -6.70 -40.36 -5.82
C GLN A 62 -7.14 -40.00 -4.39
N GLU A 63 -6.43 -39.09 -3.71
CA GLU A 63 -6.71 -38.76 -2.32
C GLU A 63 -7.89 -37.80 -2.16
N SER A 64 -8.65 -37.98 -1.09
CA SER A 64 -9.69 -37.04 -0.68
C SER A 64 -9.06 -35.74 -0.16
N GLU A 65 -9.85 -34.67 -0.14
CA GLU A 65 -9.39 -33.38 0.40
C GLU A 65 -8.95 -33.48 1.86
N ASN A 66 -9.69 -34.19 2.70
CA ASN A 66 -9.37 -34.41 4.11
C ASN A 66 -8.04 -35.18 4.30
N GLN A 67 -7.67 -36.09 3.40
CA GLN A 67 -6.35 -36.77 3.44
C GLN A 67 -5.20 -35.79 3.17
N VAL A 68 -5.38 -34.89 2.20
CA VAL A 68 -4.40 -33.85 1.87
C VAL A 68 -4.28 -32.83 3.01
N ILE A 69 -5.41 -32.37 3.57
CA ILE A 69 -5.45 -31.47 4.74
C ILE A 69 -4.71 -32.11 5.93
N ALA A 70 -5.05 -33.35 6.28
CA ALA A 70 -4.42 -34.06 7.40
C ALA A 70 -2.90 -34.21 7.20
N ARG A 71 -2.43 -34.53 5.99
CA ARG A 71 -0.99 -34.63 5.71
C ARG A 71 -0.26 -33.29 5.79
N ILE A 72 -0.85 -32.22 5.22
CA ILE A 72 -0.30 -30.86 5.30
C ILE A 72 -0.23 -30.42 6.77
N PHE A 73 -1.29 -30.65 7.55
CA PHE A 73 -1.34 -30.31 8.96
C PHE A 73 -0.31 -31.10 9.78
N LEU A 74 -0.19 -32.42 9.58
CA LEU A 74 0.85 -33.23 10.23
C LEU A 74 2.27 -32.72 9.91
N GLN A 75 2.51 -32.26 8.68
CA GLN A 75 3.80 -31.69 8.30
C GLN A 75 4.05 -30.35 9.03
N ILE A 76 3.03 -29.50 9.12
CA ILE A 76 3.08 -28.25 9.89
C ILE A 76 3.38 -28.55 11.37
N GLN A 77 2.74 -29.56 11.96
CA GLN A 77 2.98 -29.97 13.34
C GLN A 77 4.43 -30.46 13.58
N ASP A 78 5.06 -31.20 12.66
CA ASP A 78 6.47 -31.60 12.81
C ASP A 78 7.41 -30.39 12.83
N LEU A 79 7.22 -29.45 11.89
CA LEU A 79 8.04 -28.24 11.82
C LEU A 79 7.85 -27.36 13.06
N ILE A 80 6.61 -27.21 13.55
CA ILE A 80 6.31 -26.48 14.78
C ILE A 80 6.99 -27.15 15.98
N LYS A 81 6.94 -28.48 16.12
CA LYS A 81 7.60 -29.18 17.24
C LYS A 81 9.10 -28.89 17.29
N ARG A 82 9.78 -28.85 16.15
CA ARG A 82 11.19 -28.43 16.04
C ARG A 82 11.39 -26.97 16.44
N ALA A 83 10.53 -26.08 15.97
CA ALA A 83 10.58 -24.66 16.32
C ALA A 83 10.34 -24.40 17.82
N VAL A 84 9.44 -25.15 18.46
CA VAL A 84 9.20 -25.13 19.91
C VAL A 84 10.43 -25.60 20.69
N GLN A 85 11.07 -26.71 20.27
CA GLN A 85 12.29 -27.21 20.91
C GLN A 85 13.40 -26.14 20.90
N LEU A 86 13.64 -25.51 19.74
CA LEU A 86 14.60 -24.41 19.60
C LEU A 86 14.19 -23.18 20.42
N HIS A 87 12.91 -22.80 20.40
CA HIS A 87 12.39 -21.68 21.19
C HIS A 87 12.60 -21.89 22.71
N HIS A 88 12.39 -23.11 23.21
CA HIS A 88 12.61 -23.46 24.61
C HIS A 88 14.11 -23.41 24.96
N GLN A 89 14.99 -23.97 24.12
CA GLN A 89 16.44 -23.95 24.34
C GLN A 89 16.99 -22.53 24.54
N ASP A 90 16.56 -21.57 23.70
CA ASP A 90 17.05 -20.19 23.80
C ASP A 90 16.39 -19.41 24.95
N ASN A 91 15.06 -19.48 25.04
CA ASN A 91 14.27 -18.49 25.79
C ASN A 91 13.79 -18.97 27.17
N PHE A 92 13.95 -20.25 27.50
CA PHE A 92 13.48 -20.83 28.76
C PHE A 92 14.63 -21.26 29.65
N ASP A 93 14.40 -21.17 30.95
CA ASP A 93 15.25 -21.73 32.00
C ASP A 93 15.06 -23.26 32.04
N THR A 94 16.17 -24.00 32.02
CA THR A 94 16.19 -25.46 31.93
C THR A 94 15.75 -26.18 33.21
N GLU A 95 15.84 -25.53 34.37
CA GLU A 95 15.50 -26.15 35.66
C GLU A 95 14.00 -26.05 35.96
N ASN A 96 13.38 -24.93 35.58
CA ASN A 96 11.99 -24.62 35.95
C ASN A 96 11.02 -24.50 34.76
N ASN A 97 11.51 -24.62 33.52
CA ASN A 97 10.73 -24.49 32.28
C ASN A 97 9.87 -23.21 32.22
N LYS A 98 10.40 -22.08 32.70
CA LYS A 98 9.79 -20.75 32.55
C LYS A 98 10.61 -19.91 31.58
N MET A 99 9.93 -19.02 30.86
CA MET A 99 10.58 -18.04 30.01
C MET A 99 11.47 -17.11 30.85
N LYS A 100 12.73 -16.92 30.42
CA LYS A 100 13.69 -16.01 31.04
C LYS A 100 13.15 -14.57 30.98
N PRO A 101 13.24 -13.76 32.05
CA PRO A 101 12.66 -12.41 32.08
C PRO A 101 13.11 -11.49 30.95
N GLU A 102 14.37 -11.61 30.51
CA GLU A 102 14.98 -10.86 29.41
C GLU A 102 14.51 -11.34 28.01
N CYS A 103 13.98 -12.56 27.91
CA CYS A 103 13.51 -13.15 26.65
C CYS A 103 12.04 -12.85 26.33
N LYS A 104 11.34 -12.05 27.15
CA LYS A 104 9.94 -11.64 26.90
C LYS A 104 9.70 -10.95 25.56
N ASN A 105 10.72 -10.35 24.95
CA ASN A 105 10.63 -9.72 23.64
C ASN A 105 11.47 -10.45 22.57
N ASN A 106 11.91 -11.68 22.87
CA ASN A 106 12.53 -12.56 21.89
C ASN A 106 11.44 -13.40 21.23
N ILE A 107 11.27 -13.22 19.94
CA ILE A 107 10.39 -14.03 19.10
C ILE A 107 11.22 -15.11 18.43
N THR A 108 10.73 -16.34 18.43
CA THR A 108 11.19 -17.37 17.50
C THR A 108 10.19 -17.43 16.36
N ARG A 109 10.65 -17.36 15.11
CA ARG A 109 9.77 -17.38 13.93
C ARG A 109 10.11 -18.53 13.00
N LEU A 110 9.15 -19.42 12.79
CA LEU A 110 9.22 -20.48 11.78
C LEU A 110 8.73 -19.94 10.44
N THR A 111 9.61 -19.91 9.43
CA THR A 111 9.30 -19.44 8.07
C THR A 111 9.50 -20.56 7.07
N THR A 112 8.58 -20.75 6.12
CA THR A 112 8.75 -21.73 5.03
C THR A 112 8.91 -21.04 3.67
N ASN A 113 9.47 -21.79 2.72
CA ASN A 113 9.59 -21.35 1.33
C ASN A 113 8.23 -21.23 0.63
N GLU A 114 8.17 -20.61 -0.56
CA GLU A 114 6.91 -20.20 -1.20
C GLU A 114 6.02 -21.40 -1.53
N PHE A 115 6.61 -22.45 -2.09
CA PHE A 115 5.87 -23.57 -2.67
C PHE A 115 5.71 -24.78 -1.73
N PHE A 116 6.05 -24.62 -0.45
CA PHE A 116 6.23 -25.72 0.50
C PHE A 116 4.99 -26.61 0.68
N PHE A 117 3.80 -26.00 0.72
CA PHE A 117 2.53 -26.68 1.03
C PHE A 117 1.65 -26.91 -0.21
N TYR A 118 2.23 -26.93 -1.41
CA TYR A 118 1.47 -27.13 -2.66
C TYR A 118 1.08 -28.61 -2.83
N PRO A 119 -0.21 -28.96 -2.95
CA PRO A 119 -0.64 -30.33 -3.21
C PRO A 119 -0.20 -30.83 -4.60
N CYS A 120 -0.27 -32.16 -4.78
CA CYS A 120 -0.10 -32.84 -6.06
C CYS A 120 -0.84 -32.15 -7.23
N LYS A 121 -0.15 -31.99 -8.37
CA LYS A 121 -0.70 -31.35 -9.58
C LYS A 121 -2.05 -31.91 -10.00
N ASN A 122 -2.21 -33.23 -10.03
CA ASN A 122 -3.41 -33.87 -10.56
C ASN A 122 -4.57 -33.90 -9.54
N ARG A 123 -4.27 -33.72 -8.24
CA ARG A 123 -5.28 -33.55 -7.19
C ARG A 123 -5.85 -32.13 -7.18
N GLY A 124 -5.02 -31.13 -7.47
CA GLY A 124 -5.44 -29.73 -7.52
C GLY A 124 -5.21 -28.93 -6.21
N PRO A 125 -5.52 -27.62 -6.21
CA PRO A 125 -5.43 -26.77 -5.04
C PRO A 125 -6.52 -27.12 -4.01
N LEU A 126 -6.35 -26.67 -2.77
CA LEU A 126 -7.37 -26.78 -1.71
C LEU A 126 -8.65 -26.02 -2.12
N THR A 127 -9.82 -26.51 -1.75
CA THR A 127 -11.04 -25.70 -1.78
C THR A 127 -11.01 -24.63 -0.68
N ASN A 128 -11.91 -23.65 -0.79
CA ASN A 128 -12.16 -22.67 0.28
C ASN A 128 -12.48 -23.37 1.61
N GLU A 129 -13.35 -24.38 1.56
CA GLU A 129 -13.82 -25.16 2.70
C GLU A 129 -12.67 -25.98 3.30
N GLY A 130 -11.89 -26.67 2.47
CA GLY A 130 -10.72 -27.44 2.92
C GLY A 130 -9.59 -26.58 3.49
N PHE A 131 -9.39 -25.38 2.96
CA PHE A 131 -8.45 -24.42 3.54
C PHE A 131 -8.96 -23.84 4.87
N SER A 132 -10.27 -23.66 5.02
CA SER A 132 -10.91 -23.26 6.29
C SER A 132 -10.71 -24.32 7.37
N GLU A 133 -10.91 -25.60 7.02
CA GLU A 133 -10.65 -26.73 7.93
C GLU A 133 -9.18 -26.78 8.36
N LEU A 134 -8.24 -26.62 7.41
CA LEU A 134 -6.81 -26.56 7.70
C LEU A 134 -6.47 -25.39 8.64
N ILE A 135 -7.01 -24.19 8.41
CA ILE A 135 -6.82 -23.04 9.30
C ILE A 135 -7.33 -23.34 10.71
N GLY A 136 -8.51 -23.94 10.86
CA GLY A 136 -9.06 -24.29 12.19
C GLY A 136 -8.21 -25.31 12.96
N GLN A 137 -7.60 -26.27 12.26
CA GLN A 137 -6.63 -27.21 12.86
C GLN A 137 -5.34 -26.49 13.29
N ILE A 138 -4.82 -25.57 12.47
CA ILE A 138 -3.64 -24.75 12.77
C ILE A 138 -3.91 -23.79 13.94
N GLU A 139 -5.08 -23.14 13.99
CA GLU A 139 -5.49 -22.24 15.06
C GLU A 139 -5.56 -22.98 16.40
N SER A 140 -6.25 -24.13 16.41
CA SER A 140 -6.38 -24.98 17.60
C SER A 140 -5.00 -25.41 18.13
N TYR A 141 -4.06 -25.73 17.24
CA TYR A 141 -2.71 -26.11 17.65
C TYR A 141 -1.88 -24.89 18.11
N ALA A 142 -2.01 -23.74 17.45
CA ALA A 142 -1.32 -22.51 17.80
C ALA A 142 -1.73 -21.94 19.17
N ALA A 143 -2.95 -22.26 19.63
CA ALA A 143 -3.44 -21.88 20.96
C ALA A 143 -2.69 -22.55 22.12
N GLU A 144 -2.03 -23.68 21.87
CA GLU A 144 -1.21 -24.43 22.85
C GLU A 144 0.27 -24.00 22.86
N LEU A 145 0.69 -23.12 21.94
CA LEU A 145 2.08 -22.72 21.76
C LEU A 145 2.40 -21.39 22.48
N PRO A 146 3.67 -21.10 22.80
CA PRO A 146 4.04 -19.84 23.46
C PRO A 146 3.71 -18.59 22.63
N ASP A 147 3.25 -17.52 23.28
CA ASP A 147 2.93 -16.22 22.66
C ASP A 147 4.06 -15.66 21.76
N ASN A 148 5.31 -15.92 22.14
CA ASN A 148 6.50 -15.46 21.44
C ASN A 148 6.95 -16.39 20.29
N LEU A 149 6.17 -17.43 19.96
CA LEU A 149 6.37 -18.24 18.76
C LEU A 149 5.50 -17.69 17.63
N HIS A 150 6.11 -17.31 16.52
CA HIS A 150 5.42 -16.83 15.32
C HIS A 150 5.60 -17.82 14.17
N LEU A 151 4.59 -17.95 13.32
CA LEU A 151 4.61 -18.83 12.15
C LEU A 151 4.38 -17.96 10.91
N ALA A 152 5.30 -17.99 9.95
CA ALA A 152 5.24 -17.27 8.68
C ALA A 152 5.29 -18.30 7.55
N PHE A 153 4.17 -18.98 7.32
CA PHE A 153 4.07 -19.97 6.27
C PHE A 153 4.01 -19.31 4.89
N GLY A 154 4.70 -19.94 3.93
CA GLY A 154 4.60 -19.64 2.51
C GLY A 154 3.19 -19.91 1.96
N THR A 155 3.04 -19.94 0.64
CA THR A 155 1.71 -19.93 0.06
C THR A 155 1.04 -21.30 0.03
N PHE A 156 -0.27 -21.29 0.32
CA PHE A 156 -1.20 -22.37 0.08
C PHE A 156 -2.00 -22.03 -1.17
N PRO A 157 -2.06 -22.92 -2.19
CA PRO A 157 -2.89 -22.70 -3.36
C PRO A 157 -4.35 -23.09 -3.05
N VAL A 158 -5.25 -22.12 -3.15
CA VAL A 158 -6.68 -22.27 -2.80
C VAL A 158 -7.55 -21.85 -3.99
N LYS A 159 -8.49 -22.71 -4.42
CA LYS A 159 -9.46 -22.40 -5.48
C LYS A 159 -10.79 -21.90 -4.91
N ASN A 160 -11.30 -20.80 -5.45
CA ASN A 160 -12.66 -20.35 -5.20
C ASN A 160 -13.69 -21.13 -6.04
N GLN A 161 -14.97 -20.78 -5.90
CA GLN A 161 -16.09 -21.43 -6.61
C GLN A 161 -16.02 -21.22 -8.14
N GLN A 162 -15.38 -20.13 -8.58
CA GLN A 162 -15.11 -19.78 -9.97
C GLN A 162 -13.89 -20.55 -10.55
N LYS A 163 -13.29 -21.46 -9.77
CA LYS A 163 -12.07 -22.23 -10.07
C LYS A 163 -10.80 -21.38 -10.19
N GLU A 164 -10.84 -20.16 -9.67
CA GLU A 164 -9.71 -19.25 -9.66
C GLU A 164 -8.77 -19.56 -8.49
N VAL A 165 -7.48 -19.71 -8.75
CA VAL A 165 -6.45 -20.03 -7.74
C VAL A 165 -5.85 -18.78 -7.15
N HIS A 166 -5.92 -18.69 -5.83
CA HIS A 166 -5.24 -17.72 -4.97
C HIS A 166 -4.07 -18.40 -4.28
N ASN A 167 -2.92 -17.73 -4.21
CA ASN A 167 -1.75 -18.20 -3.46
C ASN A 167 -1.71 -17.44 -2.13
N ILE A 168 -2.16 -18.08 -1.04
CA ILE A 168 -2.41 -17.41 0.25
C ILE A 168 -1.29 -17.76 1.23
N ALA A 169 -0.53 -16.77 1.70
CA ALA A 169 0.41 -16.95 2.82
C ALA A 169 -0.29 -16.76 4.16
N LEU A 170 0.19 -17.45 5.20
CA LEU A 170 -0.34 -17.35 6.57
C LEU A 170 0.73 -16.79 7.52
N TYR A 171 0.38 -15.73 8.24
CA TYR A 171 1.15 -15.27 9.39
C TYR A 171 0.35 -15.42 10.67
N ILE A 172 0.90 -16.14 11.65
CA ILE A 172 0.23 -16.53 12.89
C ILE A 172 1.11 -16.07 14.06
N GLN A 173 0.53 -15.26 14.94
CA GLN A 173 1.06 -15.07 16.29
C GLN A 173 0.39 -16.12 17.17
N CYS A 174 1.18 -16.94 17.86
CA CYS A 174 0.65 -18.01 18.72
C CYS A 174 0.25 -17.48 20.10
N GLY A 175 -0.07 -18.38 21.03
CA GLY A 175 -0.56 -18.07 22.37
C GLY A 175 -2.06 -18.34 22.51
N PRO A 176 -2.64 -18.24 23.72
CA PRO A 176 -4.00 -18.70 24.03
C PRO A 176 -5.14 -18.12 23.16
N THR A 177 -4.89 -17.00 22.48
CA THR A 177 -5.77 -16.44 21.45
C THR A 177 -4.94 -16.13 20.19
N PRO A 178 -4.71 -17.12 19.31
CA PRO A 178 -3.86 -16.93 18.14
C PRO A 178 -4.37 -15.82 17.22
N GLN A 179 -3.47 -15.10 16.56
CA GLN A 179 -3.83 -14.08 15.57
C GLN A 179 -3.38 -14.52 14.18
N ILE A 180 -4.29 -15.12 13.45
CA ILE A 180 -4.08 -15.59 12.07
C ILE A 180 -4.35 -14.43 11.09
N ASN A 181 -3.41 -14.18 10.21
CA ASN A 181 -3.49 -13.17 9.15
C ASN A 181 -3.23 -13.88 7.81
N ALA A 182 -4.26 -14.06 6.99
CA ALA A 182 -4.10 -14.64 5.66
C ALA A 182 -3.95 -13.53 4.61
N THR A 183 -2.87 -13.61 3.83
CA THR A 183 -2.53 -12.62 2.80
C THR A 183 -2.50 -13.31 1.45
N THR A 184 -3.33 -12.88 0.51
CA THR A 184 -3.22 -13.35 -0.88
C THR A 184 -2.07 -12.64 -1.58
N LYS A 185 -1.30 -13.41 -2.36
CA LYS A 185 -0.29 -12.92 -3.30
C LYS A 185 -0.95 -11.94 -4.27
N ALA A 186 -0.54 -10.67 -4.23
CA ALA A 186 -1.16 -9.65 -5.07
C ALA A 186 -0.74 -9.81 -6.54
N PHE A 187 0.48 -10.31 -6.81
CA PHE A 187 1.02 -10.40 -8.16
C PHE A 187 1.67 -11.76 -8.45
N PRO A 188 0.94 -12.68 -9.14
CA PRO A 188 1.47 -13.98 -9.55
C PRO A 188 2.73 -13.87 -10.41
N ALA A 189 3.72 -14.72 -10.15
CA ALA A 189 4.91 -14.81 -10.98
C ALA A 189 4.68 -15.79 -12.14
N LYS A 190 5.46 -15.66 -13.23
CA LYS A 190 5.35 -16.53 -14.43
C LYS A 190 5.67 -18.00 -14.18
N ILE A 191 6.28 -18.28 -13.03
CA ILE A 191 6.69 -19.59 -12.55
C ILE A 191 5.68 -20.21 -11.58
N ASP A 192 4.60 -19.47 -11.25
CA ASP A 192 3.55 -19.96 -10.36
C ASP A 192 2.92 -21.21 -10.95
N ILE A 193 2.48 -22.09 -10.06
CA ILE A 193 1.87 -23.34 -10.44
C ILE A 193 0.49 -23.07 -11.07
N ILE A 194 0.25 -23.69 -12.23
CA ILE A 194 -1.07 -23.80 -12.84
C ILE A 194 -1.55 -25.24 -12.64
N TYR A 195 -2.69 -25.39 -11.97
CA TYR A 195 -3.36 -26.68 -11.77
C TYR A 195 -4.32 -26.97 -12.93
N PRO A 196 -4.54 -28.25 -13.31
CA PRO A 196 -5.57 -28.63 -14.28
C PRO A 196 -6.95 -28.09 -13.89
N ASP A 197 -7.76 -27.72 -14.88
CA ASP A 197 -9.13 -27.22 -14.72
C ASP A 197 -9.29 -25.98 -13.81
N THR A 198 -8.21 -25.23 -13.58
CA THR A 198 -8.22 -23.97 -12.83
C THR A 198 -7.77 -22.79 -13.67
N THR A 199 -8.22 -21.60 -13.29
CA THR A 199 -7.70 -20.33 -13.77
C THR A 199 -6.78 -19.74 -12.71
N THR A 200 -5.59 -19.28 -13.07
CA THR A 200 -4.82 -18.41 -12.17
C THR A 200 -5.39 -17.01 -12.29
N ILE A 201 -5.63 -16.28 -11.20
CA ILE A 201 -5.92 -14.84 -11.24
C ILE A 201 -4.62 -14.11 -11.59
N PHE A 202 -4.20 -14.23 -12.84
CA PHE A 202 -3.17 -13.36 -13.36
C PHE A 202 -3.75 -11.94 -13.38
N TYR A 203 -3.21 -11.08 -12.52
CA TYR A 203 -3.20 -9.63 -12.69
C TYR A 203 -2.29 -9.28 -13.88
N ASN A 204 -2.66 -9.84 -15.05
CA ASN A 204 -1.98 -9.71 -16.33
C ASN A 204 -1.82 -8.24 -16.70
N GLY A 205 -2.80 -7.40 -16.35
CA GLY A 205 -2.70 -5.95 -16.50
C GLY A 205 -1.44 -5.36 -15.87
N TYR A 206 -1.05 -5.79 -14.67
CA TYR A 206 0.06 -5.18 -13.93
C TYR A 206 1.43 -5.78 -14.27
N THR A 207 1.53 -7.12 -14.41
CA THR A 207 2.77 -7.72 -14.96
C THR A 207 3.01 -7.32 -16.41
N ALA A 208 1.96 -7.00 -17.16
CA ALA A 208 2.10 -6.32 -18.45
C ALA A 208 2.48 -4.85 -18.28
N ALA A 209 1.91 -4.10 -17.33
CA ALA A 209 2.27 -2.71 -17.03
C ALA A 209 3.77 -2.59 -16.69
N GLU A 210 4.28 -3.37 -15.74
CA GLU A 210 5.70 -3.40 -15.37
C GLU A 210 6.59 -3.68 -16.57
N LYS A 211 6.30 -4.76 -17.32
CA LYS A 211 7.11 -5.13 -18.47
C LYS A 211 7.02 -4.06 -19.56
N PHE A 212 5.86 -3.42 -19.74
CA PHE A 212 5.67 -2.33 -20.67
C PHE A 212 6.43 -1.07 -20.25
N SER A 213 6.39 -0.71 -18.96
CA SER A 213 7.11 0.41 -18.36
C SER A 213 8.63 0.21 -18.42
N SER A 214 9.11 -1.02 -18.18
CA SER A 214 10.50 -1.42 -18.36
C SER A 214 10.95 -1.31 -19.83
N GLU A 215 10.19 -1.84 -20.78
CA GLU A 215 10.50 -1.75 -22.22
C GLU A 215 10.41 -0.29 -22.72
N ILE A 216 9.51 0.54 -22.18
CA ILE A 216 9.49 1.99 -22.42
C ILE A 216 10.74 2.66 -21.86
N THR A 217 11.16 2.33 -20.64
CA THR A 217 12.35 2.92 -20.02
C THR A 217 13.61 2.54 -20.78
N ASN A 218 13.72 1.27 -21.20
CA ASN A 218 14.76 0.80 -22.11
C ASN A 218 14.73 1.55 -23.44
N LEU A 219 13.54 1.77 -24.01
CA LEU A 219 13.37 2.56 -25.22
C LEU A 219 13.84 4.00 -25.00
N LYS A 220 13.38 4.72 -23.95
CA LYS A 220 13.82 6.08 -23.57
C LYS A 220 15.35 6.16 -23.48
N ASN A 221 15.98 5.22 -22.77
CA ASN A 221 17.44 5.16 -22.60
C ASN A 221 18.17 4.93 -23.94
N LEU A 222 17.66 4.04 -24.79
CA LEU A 222 18.21 3.82 -26.13
C LEU A 222 18.07 5.04 -27.04
N ILE A 223 16.98 5.80 -26.92
CA ILE A 223 16.76 7.03 -27.68
C ILE A 223 17.76 8.11 -27.26
N ILE A 224 17.94 8.30 -25.95
CA ILE A 224 18.95 9.20 -25.39
C ILE A 224 20.35 8.79 -25.88
N ALA A 225 20.67 7.49 -25.83
CA ALA A 225 21.95 6.98 -26.33
C ALA A 225 22.11 7.12 -27.86
N CYS A 226 21.04 7.03 -28.66
CA CYS A 226 21.09 7.34 -30.10
C CYS A 226 21.31 8.83 -30.37
N ALA A 227 20.70 9.71 -29.57
CA ALA A 227 20.84 11.16 -29.70
C ALA A 227 22.25 11.65 -29.28
N LEU A 228 22.87 11.00 -28.29
CA LEU A 228 24.18 11.37 -27.75
C LEU A 228 25.37 10.65 -28.40
N ASN A 229 25.24 9.36 -28.74
CA ASN A 229 26.38 8.47 -29.05
C ASN A 229 26.28 7.78 -30.42
N HIS A 230 25.52 8.32 -31.37
CA HIS A 230 25.40 7.82 -32.76
C HIS A 230 25.02 6.32 -32.91
N LEU A 231 24.27 5.74 -31.97
CA LEU A 231 23.75 4.37 -32.13
C LEU A 231 22.89 4.26 -33.42
N PRO A 232 22.99 3.15 -34.18
CA PRO A 232 22.28 3.01 -35.46
C PRO A 232 20.74 3.05 -35.28
N PRO A 233 19.98 3.76 -36.15
CA PRO A 233 18.51 3.82 -36.08
C PRO A 233 17.82 2.46 -36.09
N GLN A 234 18.45 1.44 -36.67
CA GLN A 234 17.99 0.04 -36.66
C GLN A 234 17.86 -0.53 -35.23
N THR A 235 18.63 -0.02 -34.28
CA THR A 235 18.53 -0.37 -32.85
C THR A 235 17.23 0.17 -32.24
N ILE A 236 16.81 1.39 -32.61
CA ILE A 236 15.50 1.94 -32.20
C ILE A 236 14.39 1.10 -32.82
N LEU A 237 14.47 0.84 -34.14
CA LEU A 237 13.46 0.06 -34.87
C LEU A 237 13.20 -1.30 -34.22
N ARG A 238 14.25 -2.08 -33.94
CA ARG A 238 14.12 -3.40 -33.28
C ARG A 238 13.40 -3.33 -31.92
N ASN A 239 13.57 -2.26 -31.16
CA ASN A 239 12.90 -2.11 -29.85
C ASN A 239 11.47 -1.57 -29.99
N VAL A 240 11.19 -0.71 -30.98
CA VAL A 240 9.81 -0.35 -31.37
C VAL A 240 9.03 -1.59 -31.85
N GLU A 241 9.66 -2.48 -32.61
CA GLU A 241 9.08 -3.75 -33.06
C GLU A 241 8.83 -4.74 -31.92
N LYS A 242 9.75 -4.84 -30.94
CA LYS A 242 9.49 -5.59 -29.69
C LYS A 242 8.29 -5.01 -28.95
N LEU A 243 8.21 -3.68 -28.81
CA LEU A 243 7.12 -3.01 -28.12
C LEU A 243 5.78 -3.24 -28.86
N LEU A 244 5.78 -3.20 -30.20
CA LEU A 244 4.62 -3.54 -31.03
C LEU A 244 4.18 -4.99 -30.86
N LYS A 245 5.12 -5.93 -30.90
CA LYS A 245 4.84 -7.36 -30.67
C LYS A 245 4.24 -7.56 -29.28
N PHE A 246 4.80 -6.89 -28.27
CA PHE A 246 4.28 -6.91 -26.91
C PHE A 246 2.85 -6.34 -26.86
N CYS A 247 2.58 -5.13 -27.35
CA CYS A 247 1.23 -4.56 -27.32
C CYS A 247 0.20 -5.46 -28.03
N ARG A 248 0.56 -6.05 -29.16
CA ARG A 248 -0.31 -7.01 -29.89
C ARG A 248 -0.56 -8.31 -29.12
N GLN A 249 0.43 -8.82 -28.39
CA GLN A 249 0.29 -10.04 -27.57
C GLN A 249 -0.55 -9.82 -26.30
N ASN A 250 -0.68 -8.58 -25.83
CA ASN A 250 -1.40 -8.23 -24.61
C ASN A 250 -2.77 -7.55 -24.88
N LEU A 251 -3.10 -7.29 -26.15
CA LEU A 251 -4.42 -6.78 -26.58
C LEU A 251 -5.58 -7.74 -26.23
N SER A 252 -5.28 -9.03 -26.12
CA SER A 252 -6.23 -10.11 -25.88
C SER A 252 -6.37 -10.49 -24.40
N PHE A 253 -6.03 -9.61 -23.46
CA PHE A 253 -6.30 -9.89 -22.05
C PHE A 253 -7.80 -9.81 -21.74
N ASN A 254 -8.29 -10.86 -21.09
CA ASN A 254 -9.63 -10.92 -20.53
C ASN A 254 -9.66 -10.07 -19.25
N HIS A 255 -9.90 -8.77 -19.43
CA HIS A 255 -10.32 -7.87 -18.36
C HIS A 255 -11.85 -7.89 -18.24
N THR A 256 -12.39 -7.27 -17.19
CA THR A 256 -13.83 -6.99 -17.12
C THR A 256 -14.26 -6.16 -18.33
N GLU A 257 -15.47 -6.39 -18.85
CA GLU A 257 -15.93 -5.89 -20.16
C GLU A 257 -15.79 -4.36 -20.32
N MET A 258 -15.97 -3.61 -19.23
CA MET A 258 -15.87 -2.15 -19.20
C MET A 258 -14.40 -1.65 -19.24
N GLU A 259 -13.51 -2.31 -18.51
CA GLU A 259 -12.09 -1.96 -18.42
C GLU A 259 -11.34 -2.40 -19.68
N GLN A 260 -11.72 -3.56 -20.24
CA GLN A 260 -11.25 -4.06 -21.52
C GLN A 260 -11.43 -3.01 -22.62
N LYS A 261 -12.59 -2.34 -22.70
CA LYS A 261 -12.85 -1.31 -23.72
C LYS A 261 -11.89 -0.12 -23.63
N GLN A 262 -11.67 0.44 -22.44
CA GLN A 262 -10.76 1.59 -22.27
C GLN A 262 -9.30 1.20 -22.51
N PHE A 263 -8.88 0.05 -21.96
CA PHE A 263 -7.53 -0.47 -22.14
C PHE A 263 -7.25 -0.78 -23.62
N SER A 264 -8.11 -1.55 -24.29
CA SER A 264 -7.96 -1.86 -25.72
C SER A 264 -7.95 -0.62 -26.61
N GLN A 265 -8.75 0.42 -26.31
CA GLN A 265 -8.69 1.70 -27.03
C GLN A 265 -7.31 2.38 -26.87
N LEU A 266 -6.77 2.41 -25.65
CA LEU A 266 -5.44 2.98 -25.39
C LEU A 266 -4.34 2.16 -26.07
N THR A 267 -4.42 0.83 -26.02
CA THR A 267 -3.44 -0.09 -26.63
C THR A 267 -3.47 0.01 -28.15
N GLN A 268 -4.66 0.16 -28.74
CA GLN A 268 -4.82 0.35 -30.17
C GLN A 268 -4.21 1.68 -30.64
N ALA A 269 -4.52 2.80 -29.96
CA ALA A 269 -3.95 4.12 -30.29
C ALA A 269 -2.41 4.17 -30.15
N LEU A 270 -1.88 3.43 -29.17
CA LEU A 270 -0.45 3.22 -28.98
C LEU A 270 0.17 2.39 -30.13
N ILE A 271 -0.47 1.28 -30.51
CA ILE A 271 -0.04 0.41 -31.61
C ILE A 271 0.03 1.19 -32.92
N GLU A 272 -0.98 2.01 -33.24
CA GLU A 272 -1.00 2.82 -34.47
C GLU A 272 0.18 3.81 -34.54
N LYS A 273 0.52 4.45 -33.42
CA LYS A 273 1.66 5.37 -33.33
C LYS A 273 3.00 4.65 -33.44
N LEU A 274 3.14 3.51 -32.77
CA LEU A 274 4.34 2.68 -32.88
C LEU A 274 4.52 2.13 -34.30
N GLN A 275 3.44 1.71 -34.98
CA GLN A 275 3.47 1.29 -36.39
C GLN A 275 3.91 2.44 -37.29
N THR A 276 3.34 3.64 -37.12
CA THR A 276 3.72 4.85 -37.86
C THR A 276 5.22 5.14 -37.76
N ILE A 277 5.82 4.92 -36.59
CA ILE A 277 7.26 5.12 -36.35
C ILE A 277 8.09 3.96 -36.90
N SER A 278 7.64 2.70 -36.75
CA SER A 278 8.26 1.53 -37.37
C SER A 278 8.37 1.71 -38.89
N SER A 279 7.29 2.13 -39.56
CA SER A 279 7.28 2.43 -40.99
C SER A 279 8.19 3.61 -41.34
N SER A 280 8.19 4.69 -40.54
CA SER A 280 9.04 5.87 -40.77
C SER A 280 10.53 5.60 -40.58
N LEU A 281 10.88 4.69 -39.68
CA LEU A 281 12.24 4.18 -39.45
C LEU A 281 12.68 3.23 -40.57
N SER A 282 11.80 2.33 -40.99
CA SER A 282 12.07 1.35 -42.05
C SER A 282 12.26 2.02 -43.42
N ALA A 283 11.51 3.09 -43.69
CA ALA A 283 11.58 3.86 -44.94
C ALA A 283 12.76 4.85 -45.00
N GLN A 284 13.87 4.61 -44.28
CA GLN A 284 14.89 5.63 -44.04
C GLN A 284 15.67 6.08 -45.30
N LYS A 285 15.16 7.15 -45.92
CA LYS A 285 15.94 8.27 -46.49
C LYS A 285 15.96 9.51 -45.55
N ARG A 286 15.40 9.42 -44.34
CA ARG A 286 15.22 10.56 -43.42
C ARG A 286 16.38 10.69 -42.43
N ALA A 287 16.81 11.93 -42.19
CA ALA A 287 17.89 12.24 -41.25
C ALA A 287 17.55 11.84 -39.80
N PRO A 288 18.53 11.36 -38.99
CA PRO A 288 18.31 10.89 -37.61
C PRO A 288 17.52 11.87 -36.70
N TYR A 289 17.71 13.17 -36.89
CA TYR A 289 17.01 14.22 -36.15
C TYR A 289 15.47 14.17 -36.25
N GLN A 290 14.92 13.73 -37.40
CA GLN A 290 13.47 13.62 -37.57
C GLN A 290 12.88 12.46 -36.74
N VAL A 291 13.63 11.35 -36.61
CA VAL A 291 13.26 10.22 -35.75
C VAL A 291 13.21 10.66 -34.29
N ILE A 292 14.25 11.35 -33.82
CA ILE A 292 14.33 11.86 -32.45
C ILE A 292 13.10 12.75 -32.15
N LYS A 293 12.73 13.66 -33.05
CA LYS A 293 11.52 14.51 -32.89
C LYS A 293 10.19 13.75 -32.90
N MET A 294 10.06 12.64 -33.64
CA MET A 294 8.84 11.82 -33.61
C MET A 294 8.70 11.07 -32.28
N VAL A 295 9.83 10.59 -31.79
CA VAL A 295 9.95 9.79 -30.58
C VAL A 295 9.82 10.63 -29.31
N ASP A 296 10.39 11.84 -29.27
CA ASP A 296 10.20 12.81 -28.18
C ASP A 296 8.71 13.16 -28.01
N LYS A 297 7.96 13.22 -29.11
CA LYS A 297 6.48 13.35 -29.11
C LYS A 297 5.72 12.08 -28.70
N MET A 298 6.35 10.91 -28.68
CA MET A 298 5.75 9.69 -28.13
C MET A 298 5.85 9.59 -26.62
N ILE A 299 6.94 10.10 -26.02
CA ILE A 299 7.23 9.91 -24.59
C ILE A 299 6.03 10.26 -23.69
N PRO A 300 5.35 11.41 -23.85
CA PRO A 300 4.15 11.74 -23.07
C PRO A 300 2.95 10.81 -23.27
N LEU A 301 2.86 10.14 -24.43
CA LEU A 301 1.78 9.19 -24.74
C LEU A 301 2.09 7.79 -24.20
N LEU A 302 3.37 7.42 -24.15
CA LEU A 302 3.87 6.22 -23.49
C LEU A 302 3.72 6.33 -21.97
N GLU A 303 4.04 7.50 -21.41
CA GLU A 303 3.79 7.86 -20.01
C GLU A 303 2.30 7.80 -19.69
N LYS A 304 1.45 8.54 -20.43
CA LYS A 304 -0.01 8.47 -20.24
C LYS A 304 -0.59 7.06 -20.38
N TYR A 305 0.02 6.20 -21.21
CA TYR A 305 -0.37 4.80 -21.27
C TYR A 305 -0.01 4.06 -19.99
N ILE A 306 1.25 4.13 -19.54
CA ILE A 306 1.72 3.51 -18.28
C ILE A 306 0.81 3.93 -17.12
N MET A 307 0.61 5.24 -16.93
CA MET A 307 -0.23 5.80 -15.87
C MET A 307 -1.67 5.27 -15.91
N ALA A 308 -2.25 5.08 -17.10
CA ALA A 308 -3.57 4.48 -17.24
C ALA A 308 -3.61 2.98 -16.89
N VAL A 309 -2.56 2.20 -17.18
CA VAL A 309 -2.50 0.78 -16.77
C VAL A 309 -2.25 0.65 -15.26
N GLU A 310 -1.37 1.48 -14.71
CA GLU A 310 -1.08 1.52 -13.27
C GLU A 310 -2.32 1.95 -12.48
N ALA A 311 -3.05 2.98 -12.94
CA ALA A 311 -4.33 3.38 -12.35
C ALA A 311 -5.41 2.28 -12.47
N ALA A 312 -5.50 1.60 -13.62
CA ALA A 312 -6.43 0.47 -13.78
C ALA A 312 -6.09 -0.69 -12.82
N ALA A 313 -4.82 -1.07 -12.72
CA ALA A 313 -4.37 -2.11 -11.79
C ALA A 313 -4.56 -1.71 -10.33
N HIS A 314 -4.28 -0.45 -9.96
CA HIS A 314 -4.55 0.08 -8.64
C HIS A 314 -6.05 0.08 -8.32
N LYS A 315 -6.91 0.43 -9.29
CA LYS A 315 -8.36 0.34 -9.15
C LYS A 315 -8.85 -1.09 -8.99
N THR A 316 -8.33 -2.05 -9.78
CA THR A 316 -8.63 -3.48 -9.61
C THR A 316 -8.24 -3.95 -8.21
N ARG A 317 -7.05 -3.58 -7.72
CA ARG A 317 -6.60 -3.87 -6.35
C ARG A 317 -7.52 -3.25 -5.30
N HIS A 318 -7.88 -1.98 -5.46
CA HIS A 318 -8.77 -1.27 -4.52
C HIS A 318 -10.16 -1.92 -4.46
N HIS A 319 -10.74 -2.26 -5.61
CA HIS A 319 -12.01 -2.96 -5.69
C HIS A 319 -11.99 -4.29 -4.93
N LEU A 320 -10.89 -5.04 -5.03
CA LEU A 320 -10.69 -6.31 -4.32
C LEU A 320 -10.47 -6.11 -2.81
N GLU A 321 -9.77 -5.05 -2.40
CA GLU A 321 -9.65 -4.67 -0.98
C GLU A 321 -10.98 -4.19 -0.37
N GLU A 322 -11.82 -3.52 -1.15
CA GLU A 322 -13.14 -3.02 -0.73
C GLU A 322 -14.23 -4.10 -0.74
N ASN A 323 -14.04 -5.19 -1.49
CA ASN A 323 -15.01 -6.28 -1.60
C ASN A 323 -14.38 -7.60 -1.11
N PRO A 324 -14.01 -7.70 0.19
CA PRO A 324 -13.40 -8.90 0.75
C PRO A 324 -14.31 -10.12 0.67
N ASP A 325 -15.63 -9.94 0.51
CA ASP A 325 -16.62 -11.00 0.32
C ASP A 325 -16.41 -11.83 -0.98
N HIS A 326 -15.63 -11.33 -1.95
CA HIS A 326 -15.19 -12.12 -3.10
C HIS A 326 -14.04 -13.09 -2.78
N PHE A 327 -13.35 -12.86 -1.67
CA PHE A 327 -12.36 -13.78 -1.14
C PHE A 327 -13.01 -14.70 -0.11
N THR A 328 -12.29 -15.78 0.23
CA THR A 328 -12.61 -16.52 1.45
C THR A 328 -12.54 -15.55 2.63
N GLY A 329 -13.50 -15.61 3.57
CA GLY A 329 -13.61 -14.68 4.71
C GLY A 329 -12.44 -14.67 5.71
N PHE A 330 -11.32 -15.30 5.35
CA PHE A 330 -10.05 -15.36 6.06
C PHE A 330 -9.00 -14.41 5.46
N ILE A 331 -9.12 -13.99 4.20
CA ILE A 331 -8.15 -13.06 3.58
C ILE A 331 -8.35 -11.67 4.17
N THR A 332 -7.39 -11.23 4.99
CA THR A 332 -7.51 -9.98 5.74
C THR A 332 -6.96 -8.77 4.99
N GLN A 333 -6.08 -8.96 3.99
CA GLN A 333 -5.39 -7.87 3.28
C GLN A 333 -4.60 -8.31 2.04
N THR A 334 -4.24 -7.33 1.19
CA THR A 334 -3.17 -7.46 0.17
C THR A 334 -1.89 -6.76 0.65
N GLY A 335 -0.71 -7.34 0.41
CA GLY A 335 0.58 -6.75 0.81
C GLY A 335 1.02 -7.00 2.27
N GLY A 336 0.35 -7.93 2.97
CA GLY A 336 0.92 -8.64 4.12
C GLY A 336 1.43 -7.80 5.29
N GLN A 337 0.85 -6.62 5.54
CA GLN A 337 1.24 -5.78 6.66
C GLN A 337 0.56 -6.23 7.96
N ILE A 338 1.25 -6.98 8.80
CA ILE A 338 0.73 -7.52 10.07
C ILE A 338 1.17 -6.65 11.24
N THR A 339 0.23 -6.24 12.10
CA THR A 339 0.57 -5.61 13.39
C THR A 339 0.89 -6.70 14.41
N CYS A 340 2.16 -6.85 14.72
CA CYS A 340 2.66 -7.85 15.66
C CYS A 340 2.81 -7.28 17.07
N ARG A 341 2.72 -8.14 18.09
CA ARG A 341 2.86 -7.78 19.51
C ARG A 341 3.72 -8.77 20.27
N THR A 342 4.46 -8.27 21.24
CA THR A 342 5.01 -9.03 22.38
C THR A 342 4.34 -8.52 23.65
N PRO A 343 4.59 -9.10 24.84
CA PRO A 343 4.11 -8.55 26.11
C PRO A 343 4.47 -7.09 26.39
N GLU A 344 5.54 -6.55 25.77
CA GLU A 344 6.04 -5.19 26.06
C GLU A 344 6.21 -4.29 24.81
N ALA A 345 6.02 -4.81 23.60
CA ALA A 345 6.26 -4.08 22.35
C ALA A 345 5.19 -4.32 21.27
N ARG A 346 5.07 -3.36 20.35
CA ARG A 346 4.30 -3.45 19.11
C ARG A 346 5.23 -3.12 17.94
N PHE A 347 5.15 -3.89 16.86
CA PHE A 347 5.94 -3.71 15.65
C PHE A 347 5.15 -4.20 14.43
N TYR A 348 5.64 -3.95 13.22
CA TYR A 348 5.05 -4.53 12.01
C TYR A 348 5.88 -5.71 11.51
N THR A 349 5.23 -6.77 11.03
CA THR A 349 5.85 -7.65 10.04
C THR A 349 5.21 -7.40 8.69
N ILE A 350 6.02 -7.24 7.64
CA ILE A 350 5.58 -7.19 6.26
C ILE A 350 5.92 -8.53 5.61
N VAL A 351 4.93 -9.17 4.98
CA VAL A 351 5.12 -10.40 4.19
C VAL A 351 4.80 -10.11 2.74
N GLU A 352 5.83 -10.14 1.88
CA GLU A 352 5.72 -9.87 0.44
C GLU A 352 5.99 -11.17 -0.35
N ILE A 353 5.11 -11.53 -1.28
CA ILE A 353 5.16 -12.79 -2.02
C ILE A 353 5.52 -12.53 -3.49
N CYS A 354 6.62 -13.12 -3.97
CA CYS A 354 7.19 -12.81 -5.30
C CYS A 354 7.24 -11.30 -5.65
N LEU A 355 6.40 -10.85 -6.60
CA LEU A 355 6.52 -9.54 -7.23
C LEU A 355 6.00 -8.42 -6.32
N ASP A 356 5.17 -8.77 -5.34
CA ASP A 356 4.67 -7.91 -4.25
C ASP A 356 5.77 -7.00 -3.66
N HIS A 357 7.02 -7.52 -3.57
CA HIS A 357 8.20 -6.79 -3.11
C HIS A 357 8.68 -5.70 -4.08
N ASN A 358 8.83 -6.03 -5.37
CA ASN A 358 9.21 -5.06 -6.39
C ASN A 358 8.16 -3.96 -6.57
N LEU A 359 6.91 -4.29 -6.21
CA LEU A 359 5.70 -3.54 -6.43
C LEU A 359 5.22 -2.76 -5.20
N ASN A 360 6.11 -2.51 -4.23
CA ASN A 360 5.87 -1.66 -3.07
C ASN A 360 4.65 -2.06 -2.22
N THR A 361 4.21 -3.32 -2.25
CA THR A 361 2.96 -3.71 -1.57
C THR A 361 3.03 -3.50 -0.06
N GLY A 362 4.19 -3.76 0.56
CA GLY A 362 4.43 -3.48 1.96
C GLY A 362 4.52 -1.98 2.31
N GLN A 363 5.05 -1.16 1.39
CA GLN A 363 5.11 0.30 1.54
C GLN A 363 3.69 0.88 1.63
N ILE A 364 2.84 0.49 0.67
CA ILE A 364 1.42 0.85 0.57
C ILE A 364 0.65 0.39 1.83
N GLY A 365 0.97 -0.79 2.36
CA GLY A 365 0.41 -1.28 3.63
C GLY A 365 0.76 -0.37 4.81
N ILE A 366 2.03 0.04 4.94
CA ILE A 366 2.51 0.95 6.00
C ILE A 366 1.87 2.34 5.88
N GLU A 367 1.73 2.89 4.68
CA GLU A 367 1.02 4.15 4.41
C GLU A 367 -0.45 4.08 4.85
N LYS A 368 -1.18 3.06 4.42
CA LYS A 368 -2.58 2.82 4.82
C LYS A 368 -2.73 2.66 6.33
N SER A 369 -1.84 1.90 6.97
CA SER A 369 -1.80 1.81 8.43
C SER A 369 -1.58 3.17 9.06
N PHE A 370 -0.58 3.93 8.62
CA PHE A 370 -0.29 5.25 9.20
C PHE A 370 -1.49 6.21 9.10
N LEU A 371 -2.18 6.24 7.94
CA LEU A 371 -3.44 6.98 7.75
C LEU A 371 -4.52 6.55 8.76
N HIS A 372 -4.63 5.24 9.04
CA HIS A 372 -5.56 4.71 10.04
C HIS A 372 -5.19 5.14 11.48
N TYR A 373 -3.92 5.11 11.87
CA TYR A 373 -3.46 5.60 13.18
C TYR A 373 -3.67 7.12 13.32
N GLN A 374 -3.55 7.90 12.25
CA GLN A 374 -3.87 9.33 12.30
C GLN A 374 -5.35 9.58 12.58
N LYS A 375 -6.26 8.84 11.94
CA LYS A 375 -7.71 8.91 12.25
C LYS A 375 -7.98 8.50 13.71
N ASN A 376 -7.23 7.52 14.22
CA ASN A 376 -7.35 6.97 15.57
C ASN A 376 -6.28 7.48 16.55
N PHE A 377 -6.27 8.81 16.79
CA PHE A 377 -5.30 9.61 17.58
C PHE A 377 -4.88 9.11 18.99
N ASN A 378 -5.48 8.02 19.50
CA ASN A 378 -5.23 7.46 20.82
C ASN A 378 -4.22 6.29 20.83
N GLN A 379 -3.81 5.77 19.66
CA GLN A 379 -2.83 4.68 19.59
C GLN A 379 -1.45 5.18 19.14
N ALA A 380 -0.38 4.66 19.76
CA ALA A 380 0.99 4.89 19.31
C ALA A 380 1.27 4.07 18.04
N PHE A 381 1.85 4.72 17.03
CA PHE A 381 2.27 4.07 15.78
C PHE A 381 3.52 3.21 16.02
N PRO A 382 3.52 1.92 15.65
CA PRO A 382 4.71 1.06 15.73
C PRO A 382 5.85 1.59 14.85
N THR A 383 7.00 1.88 15.45
CA THR A 383 8.17 2.44 14.75
C THR A 383 9.16 1.40 14.23
N HIS A 384 9.02 0.13 14.65
CA HIS A 384 9.89 -0.98 14.29
C HIS A 384 9.20 -1.93 13.30
N LEU A 385 10.00 -2.52 12.41
CA LEU A 385 9.52 -3.34 11.31
C LEU A 385 10.43 -4.55 11.04
N SER A 386 9.81 -5.66 10.69
CA SER A 386 10.42 -6.86 10.12
C SER A 386 9.89 -7.03 8.69
N GLN A 387 10.74 -7.29 7.70
CA GLN A 387 10.32 -7.51 6.32
C GLN A 387 10.71 -8.93 5.90
N ILE A 388 9.75 -9.69 5.35
CA ILE A 388 9.92 -11.04 4.82
C ILE A 388 9.55 -11.00 3.34
N VAL A 389 10.44 -11.47 2.48
CA VAL A 389 10.16 -11.74 1.06
C VAL A 389 10.16 -13.24 0.86
N ILE A 390 9.00 -13.79 0.52
CA ILE A 390 8.78 -15.20 0.21
C ILE A 390 8.74 -15.33 -1.31
N SER A 391 9.87 -15.69 -1.92
CA SER A 391 9.99 -15.75 -3.39
C SER A 391 11.22 -16.51 -3.86
N ASN A 392 11.04 -17.44 -4.79
CA ASN A 392 12.16 -18.09 -5.50
C ASN A 392 12.51 -17.47 -6.86
N THR A 393 11.92 -16.32 -7.23
CA THR A 393 12.26 -15.64 -8.51
C THR A 393 12.50 -14.14 -8.41
N THR A 394 12.09 -13.51 -7.31
CA THR A 394 12.33 -12.10 -7.06
C THR A 394 13.70 -11.94 -6.39
N SER A 395 14.59 -11.19 -7.03
CA SER A 395 15.74 -10.59 -6.36
C SER A 395 15.27 -9.47 -5.44
N ILE A 396 15.81 -9.39 -4.22
CA ILE A 396 15.59 -8.24 -3.34
C ILE A 396 16.00 -6.95 -4.06
N ASN A 397 15.08 -5.98 -4.08
CA ASN A 397 15.34 -4.62 -4.54
C ASN A 397 15.54 -3.72 -3.31
N GLU A 398 16.78 -3.28 -3.08
CA GLU A 398 17.16 -2.49 -1.90
C GLU A 398 16.38 -1.17 -1.78
N GLU A 399 15.93 -0.58 -2.89
CA GLU A 399 15.15 0.66 -2.88
C GLU A 399 13.75 0.48 -2.25
N LYS A 400 13.22 -0.75 -2.27
CA LYS A 400 11.89 -1.13 -1.75
C LYS A 400 11.93 -1.66 -0.31
N LEU A 401 13.10 -1.64 0.32
CA LEU A 401 13.26 -2.09 1.70
C LEU A 401 12.80 -1.03 2.69
N LEU A 402 12.00 -1.43 3.66
CA LEU A 402 11.24 -0.53 4.53
C LEU A 402 11.95 -0.24 5.87
N THR A 403 13.10 -0.88 6.12
CA THR A 403 13.89 -0.77 7.35
C THR A 403 15.11 0.13 7.19
N GLU A 404 15.47 0.93 8.21
CA GLU A 404 16.63 1.84 8.17
C GLU A 404 17.96 1.17 7.80
N ASN A 405 18.12 -0.11 8.18
CA ASN A 405 19.34 -0.89 7.95
C ASN A 405 19.23 -1.85 6.74
N ASN A 406 18.23 -1.67 5.87
CA ASN A 406 17.91 -2.55 4.73
C ASN A 406 17.71 -4.02 5.12
N MET A 407 17.36 -4.33 6.36
CA MET A 407 17.18 -5.70 6.84
C MET A 407 15.91 -6.34 6.29
N VAL A 408 16.07 -7.51 5.68
CA VAL A 408 15.00 -8.34 5.11
C VAL A 408 15.34 -9.82 5.23
N LEU A 409 14.33 -10.64 5.52
CA LEU A 409 14.40 -12.09 5.42
C LEU A 409 14.00 -12.51 4.01
N HIS A 410 14.91 -13.11 3.24
CA HIS A 410 14.56 -13.74 1.96
C HIS A 410 14.40 -15.24 2.18
N ALA A 411 13.15 -15.73 2.22
CA ALA A 411 12.83 -17.08 2.69
C ALA A 411 13.07 -18.21 1.67
N ASP A 412 13.29 -17.89 0.39
CA ASP A 412 13.32 -18.89 -0.71
C ASP A 412 14.30 -18.55 -1.86
N PRO A 413 15.55 -18.09 -1.62
CA PRO A 413 16.41 -17.58 -2.68
C PRO A 413 16.80 -18.65 -3.73
N GLN A 414 16.46 -18.40 -5.00
CA GLN A 414 16.59 -19.35 -6.14
C GLN A 414 17.93 -20.11 -6.25
N LYS A 415 19.03 -19.53 -5.76
CA LYS A 415 20.37 -20.14 -5.79
C LYS A 415 21.13 -19.85 -4.50
N PRO A 416 21.14 -20.79 -3.53
CA PRO A 416 21.97 -20.70 -2.32
C PRO A 416 23.47 -20.51 -2.58
N GLY A 417 23.94 -20.79 -3.81
CA GLY A 417 25.36 -20.75 -4.21
C GLY A 417 25.85 -19.55 -5.02
N LEU A 418 25.00 -18.59 -5.44
CA LEU A 418 25.46 -17.46 -6.28
C LEU A 418 26.16 -16.34 -5.47
N LYS A 419 27.42 -16.60 -5.07
CA LYS A 419 28.32 -15.72 -4.30
C LYS A 419 28.62 -14.32 -4.90
N LYS A 420 27.94 -13.86 -5.96
CA LYS A 420 28.31 -12.64 -6.72
C LYS A 420 27.20 -11.61 -6.98
N HIS A 421 25.92 -11.93 -6.89
CA HIS A 421 24.85 -10.92 -7.02
C HIS A 421 24.30 -10.40 -5.69
N ASN A 422 24.62 -11.08 -4.59
CA ASN A 422 24.22 -10.68 -3.25
C ASN A 422 25.35 -9.88 -2.56
N ALA A 423 25.84 -8.82 -3.20
CA ALA A 423 26.85 -7.94 -2.61
C ALA A 423 26.32 -7.22 -1.34
N SER A 424 25.00 -6.99 -1.27
CA SER A 424 24.30 -6.51 -0.07
C SER A 424 24.17 -7.56 1.04
N PHE A 425 24.20 -8.87 0.74
CA PHE A 425 24.34 -9.90 1.79
C PHE A 425 25.74 -9.94 2.43
N ASN A 426 26.70 -9.12 1.97
CA ASN A 426 27.93 -8.85 2.71
C ASN A 426 27.82 -7.62 3.64
N LYS A 427 26.74 -6.82 3.55
CA LYS A 427 26.38 -5.77 4.51
C LYS A 427 25.37 -6.25 5.54
N PHE A 428 24.47 -7.17 5.17
CA PHE A 428 23.89 -8.06 6.17
C PHE A 428 25.04 -8.83 6.80
N LYS A 429 25.10 -8.82 8.14
CA LYS A 429 25.98 -9.77 8.85
C LYS A 429 25.57 -11.13 8.30
N LYS A 430 26.46 -11.81 7.58
CA LYS A 430 26.14 -13.12 7.00
C LYS A 430 25.89 -14.04 8.18
N ILE A 431 24.63 -14.18 8.55
CA ILE A 431 24.19 -15.21 9.48
C ILE A 431 24.35 -16.49 8.68
N SER A 432 25.55 -17.07 8.77
CA SER A 432 25.70 -18.49 8.59
C SER A 432 24.67 -19.15 9.49
N PRO A 433 23.89 -20.12 8.99
CA PRO A 433 23.04 -20.89 9.88
C PRO A 433 23.90 -21.40 11.03
N GLU A 434 23.49 -21.13 12.27
CA GLU A 434 24.21 -21.61 13.46
C GLU A 434 24.34 -23.12 13.38
N ASN A 435 23.21 -23.76 13.01
CA ASN A 435 23.10 -25.16 12.67
C ASN A 435 22.33 -25.27 11.35
N ARG A 436 22.78 -26.17 10.47
CA ARG A 436 22.02 -26.64 9.32
C ARG A 436 21.68 -28.10 9.55
N GLU A 437 20.41 -28.40 9.81
CA GLU A 437 19.93 -29.77 9.80
C GLU A 437 19.60 -30.15 8.34
N GLU A 438 20.51 -30.89 7.71
CA GLU A 438 20.36 -31.33 6.31
C GLU A 438 19.59 -32.65 6.21
N ASN A 439 18.91 -32.86 5.08
CA ASN A 439 18.27 -34.14 4.72
C ASN A 439 17.17 -34.60 5.70
N ILE A 440 16.47 -33.68 6.37
CA ILE A 440 15.25 -34.03 7.10
C ILE A 440 14.22 -34.50 6.07
N THR A 441 13.65 -35.67 6.31
CA THR A 441 12.62 -36.24 5.44
C THR A 441 11.25 -35.69 5.82
N ALA A 442 10.60 -34.97 4.90
CA ALA A 442 9.20 -34.58 5.00
C ALA A 442 8.29 -35.80 5.15
N ILE A 443 7.08 -35.58 5.65
CA ILE A 443 6.04 -36.62 5.71
C ILE A 443 5.71 -37.15 4.29
N PHE A 444 5.83 -36.30 3.27
CA PHE A 444 5.75 -36.66 1.85
C PHE A 444 7.11 -37.10 1.23
N GLY A 445 8.09 -37.51 2.04
CA GLY A 445 9.32 -38.16 1.59
C GLY A 445 10.37 -37.27 0.93
N LYS A 446 10.15 -35.95 0.86
CA LYS A 446 11.10 -34.98 0.28
C LYS A 446 12.21 -34.60 1.27
N LYS A 447 13.37 -34.22 0.75
CA LYS A 447 14.47 -33.72 1.58
C LYS A 447 14.33 -32.24 1.83
N MET A 448 14.49 -31.86 3.08
CA MET A 448 14.37 -30.49 3.55
C MET A 448 15.58 -30.12 4.38
N ASP A 449 15.94 -28.85 4.31
CA ASP A 449 16.99 -28.25 5.11
C ASP A 449 16.34 -27.27 6.08
N ILE A 450 16.75 -27.32 7.35
CA ILE A 450 16.41 -26.30 8.34
C ILE A 450 17.64 -25.43 8.62
N TYR A 451 17.43 -24.12 8.57
CA TYR A 451 18.43 -23.09 8.80
C TYR A 451 18.02 -22.23 10.01
N THR A 452 18.82 -22.24 11.08
CA THR A 452 18.58 -21.39 12.26
C THR A 452 19.46 -20.14 12.24
N TYR A 453 18.87 -18.98 12.47
CA TYR A 453 19.52 -17.68 12.35
C TYR A 453 19.63 -16.98 13.70
N GLU A 454 20.82 -16.44 14.01
CA GLU A 454 21.10 -15.60 15.18
C GLU A 454 20.01 -14.55 15.42
N PRO A 455 19.56 -14.31 16.67
CA PRO A 455 18.53 -13.33 16.99
C PRO A 455 18.83 -11.91 16.45
N ILE A 456 17.97 -11.42 15.57
CA ILE A 456 18.07 -10.11 14.93
C ILE A 456 17.30 -9.07 15.73
N LYS A 457 17.97 -7.99 16.16
CA LYS A 457 17.32 -6.77 16.66
C LYS A 457 16.48 -6.13 15.56
N LEU A 458 15.19 -5.90 15.82
CA LEU A 458 14.34 -5.21 14.86
C LEU A 458 14.86 -3.81 14.52
N SER A 459 14.76 -3.45 13.25
CA SER A 459 15.15 -2.15 12.72
C SER A 459 13.94 -1.20 12.71
N SER A 460 14.19 0.10 12.85
CA SER A 460 13.19 1.13 12.63
C SER A 460 12.71 1.15 11.18
N ILE A 461 11.47 1.58 10.95
CA ILE A 461 11.00 1.97 9.61
C ILE A 461 11.87 3.12 9.08
N ARG A 462 12.21 3.13 7.79
CA ARG A 462 13.09 4.16 7.23
C ARG A 462 12.58 5.58 7.51
N LYS A 463 13.48 6.49 7.90
CA LYS A 463 13.15 7.88 8.24
C LYS A 463 12.62 8.67 7.05
N ASP A 464 13.14 8.42 5.85
CA ASP A 464 12.66 9.04 4.62
C ASP A 464 11.22 8.63 4.29
N LEU A 465 10.87 7.35 4.46
CA LEU A 465 9.51 6.85 4.31
C LEU A 465 8.57 7.51 5.32
N LEU A 466 8.93 7.51 6.61
CA LEU A 466 8.15 8.19 7.65
C LEU A 466 8.01 9.70 7.36
N GLU A 467 9.06 10.37 6.88
CA GLU A 467 9.03 11.79 6.51
C GLU A 467 8.18 12.06 5.25
N CYS A 468 8.18 11.15 4.27
CA CYS A 468 7.33 11.21 3.08
C CYS A 468 5.86 11.09 3.48
N ILE A 469 5.51 10.05 4.25
CA ILE A 469 4.17 9.83 4.80
C ILE A 469 3.70 11.03 5.63
N LEU A 470 4.58 11.60 6.47
CA LEU A 470 4.27 12.80 7.25
C LEU A 470 4.10 14.06 6.42
N SER A 471 4.71 14.14 5.24
CA SER A 471 4.61 15.28 4.33
C SER A 471 3.33 15.19 3.50
N TYR A 472 3.04 14.01 2.94
CA TYR A 472 1.78 13.71 2.26
C TYR A 472 0.57 14.02 3.15
N ASN A 473 0.59 13.60 4.41
CA ASN A 473 -0.51 13.89 5.34
C ASN A 473 -0.68 15.37 5.70
N LYS A 474 0.39 16.16 5.70
CA LYS A 474 0.27 17.63 5.85
C LYS A 474 -0.37 18.24 4.61
N LEU A 475 -0.01 17.76 3.42
CA LEU A 475 -0.61 18.18 2.16
C LEU A 475 -2.11 17.83 2.13
N THR A 476 -2.49 16.59 2.42
CA THR A 476 -3.90 16.17 2.53
C THR A 476 -4.69 17.00 3.56
N LEU A 477 -4.10 17.30 4.73
CA LEU A 477 -4.74 18.17 5.71
C LEU A 477 -4.94 19.61 5.19
N ILE A 478 -3.97 20.15 4.46
CA ILE A 478 -4.07 21.47 3.82
C ILE A 478 -5.19 21.48 2.76
N ILE A 479 -5.26 20.45 1.92
CA ILE A 479 -6.31 20.27 0.90
C ILE A 479 -7.68 20.18 1.58
N ASN A 480 -7.88 19.29 2.55
CA ASN A 480 -9.16 19.13 3.25
C ASN A 480 -9.60 20.41 3.96
N VAL A 481 -8.67 21.17 4.56
CA VAL A 481 -8.97 22.48 5.17
C VAL A 481 -9.37 23.50 4.10
N TYR A 482 -8.69 23.51 2.95
CA TYR A 482 -9.01 24.39 1.83
C TYR A 482 -10.40 24.08 1.24
N GLU A 483 -10.71 22.80 0.96
CA GLU A 483 -12.04 22.35 0.52
C GLU A 483 -13.13 22.73 1.52
N THR A 484 -12.90 22.49 2.81
CA THR A 484 -13.82 22.87 3.90
C THR A 484 -14.07 24.38 3.93
N LEU A 485 -13.03 25.20 3.69
CA LEU A 485 -13.17 26.65 3.59
C LEU A 485 -13.95 27.07 2.34
N CYS A 486 -13.70 26.46 1.18
CA CYS A 486 -14.45 26.74 -0.04
C CYS A 486 -15.94 26.37 0.08
N ILE A 487 -16.26 25.24 0.70
CA ILE A 487 -17.64 24.77 0.92
C ILE A 487 -18.39 25.68 1.89
N HIS A 488 -17.77 26.10 3.00
CA HIS A 488 -18.44 26.92 4.02
C HIS A 488 -18.36 28.44 3.80
N TYR A 489 -17.46 28.90 2.93
CA TYR A 489 -17.30 30.31 2.58
C TYR A 489 -17.27 30.50 1.06
N PRO A 490 -18.42 30.29 0.38
CA PRO A 490 -18.53 30.57 -1.05
C PRO A 490 -18.13 32.02 -1.36
N LEU A 491 -17.44 32.18 -2.50
CA LEU A 491 -16.80 33.43 -2.95
C LEU A 491 -17.77 34.62 -3.11
N GLU A 492 -19.06 34.35 -3.17
CA GLU A 492 -20.15 35.32 -3.36
C GLU A 492 -20.48 36.16 -2.11
N SER A 493 -19.82 35.92 -0.96
CA SER A 493 -20.00 36.76 0.23
C SER A 493 -19.29 38.13 0.10
N HIS A 494 -19.93 39.04 -0.65
CA HIS A 494 -19.64 40.48 -0.65
C HIS A 494 -19.57 40.95 0.83
N VAL A 495 -18.50 41.56 1.35
CA VAL A 495 -17.82 42.78 0.85
C VAL A 495 -16.30 42.78 1.16
N LEU A 496 -15.78 41.78 1.88
CA LEU A 496 -14.38 41.75 2.35
C LEU A 496 -13.60 40.45 2.04
N LEU A 497 -14.27 39.39 1.57
CA LEU A 497 -13.60 38.12 1.28
C LEU A 497 -12.75 38.12 0.00
N PRO A 498 -13.16 38.67 -1.16
CA PRO A 498 -12.50 38.41 -2.45
C PRO A 498 -11.00 38.77 -2.49
N GLN A 499 -10.58 39.90 -1.92
CA GLN A 499 -9.17 40.29 -1.90
C GLN A 499 -8.33 39.46 -0.92
N LEU A 500 -8.92 39.03 0.20
CA LEU A 500 -8.25 38.13 1.14
C LEU A 500 -8.13 36.74 0.51
N ASN A 501 -9.20 36.22 -0.10
CA ASN A 501 -9.22 34.93 -0.78
C ASN A 501 -8.29 34.92 -2.00
N GLN A 502 -8.22 35.95 -2.84
CA GLN A 502 -7.31 35.94 -3.98
C GLN A 502 -5.84 35.93 -3.53
N ALA A 503 -5.43 36.81 -2.62
CA ALA A 503 -4.04 36.81 -2.14
C ALA A 503 -3.68 35.54 -1.34
N VAL A 504 -4.64 34.95 -0.62
CA VAL A 504 -4.48 33.66 0.07
C VAL A 504 -4.41 32.50 -0.90
N HIS A 505 -5.29 32.46 -1.90
CA HIS A 505 -5.36 31.40 -2.90
C HIS A 505 -4.12 31.46 -3.80
N GLU A 506 -3.74 32.64 -4.30
CA GLU A 506 -2.49 32.82 -5.03
C GLU A 506 -1.28 32.43 -4.18
N LYS A 507 -1.24 32.79 -2.88
CA LYS A 507 -0.14 32.37 -2.01
C LYS A 507 -0.15 30.86 -1.74
N LEU A 508 -1.29 30.27 -1.46
CA LEU A 508 -1.45 28.84 -1.22
C LEU A 508 -1.13 28.02 -2.48
N MET A 509 -1.60 28.45 -3.65
CA MET A 509 -1.28 27.84 -4.93
C MET A 509 0.19 28.03 -5.30
N ASN A 510 0.80 29.20 -5.03
CA ASN A 510 2.24 29.38 -5.20
C ASN A 510 3.07 28.52 -4.22
N ASP A 511 2.63 28.37 -2.97
CA ASP A 511 3.28 27.53 -1.96
C ASP A 511 3.15 26.03 -2.32
N LEU A 512 1.96 25.58 -2.76
CA LEU A 512 1.70 24.23 -3.28
C LEU A 512 2.50 23.95 -4.57
N MET A 513 2.53 24.90 -5.50
CA MET A 513 3.26 24.79 -6.77
C MET A 513 4.78 24.87 -6.56
N THR A 514 5.26 25.59 -5.54
CA THR A 514 6.66 25.56 -5.10
C THR A 514 7.00 24.20 -4.48
N LEU A 515 6.15 23.69 -3.59
CA LEU A 515 6.30 22.35 -3.01
C LEU A 515 6.39 21.27 -4.10
N HIS A 516 5.51 21.32 -5.10
CA HIS A 516 5.51 20.45 -6.27
C HIS A 516 6.79 20.59 -7.13
N LEU A 517 7.20 21.83 -7.46
CA LEU A 517 8.41 22.09 -8.25
C LEU A 517 9.71 21.63 -7.56
N GLU A 518 9.75 21.66 -6.22
CA GLU A 518 10.90 21.21 -5.43
C GLU A 518 10.90 19.68 -5.21
N PHE A 519 9.72 19.06 -5.11
CA PHE A 519 9.56 17.60 -5.11
C PHE A 519 10.11 16.97 -6.40
N MET A 520 9.91 17.64 -7.54
CA MET A 520 10.20 17.19 -8.91
C MET A 520 11.68 17.17 -9.35
N GLY A 521 12.66 17.47 -8.49
CA GLY A 521 14.09 17.42 -8.87
C GLY A 521 14.49 18.48 -9.91
N ALA A 522 14.72 19.69 -9.44
CA ALA A 522 14.76 20.88 -10.30
C ALA A 522 15.89 20.93 -11.36
N GLN A 523 15.53 20.68 -12.63
CA GLN A 523 15.99 21.54 -13.75
C GLN A 523 15.09 21.48 -15.00
N PHE A 524 14.49 20.33 -15.31
CA PHE A 524 13.78 20.14 -16.59
C PHE A 524 12.37 20.77 -16.61
N THR A 525 11.59 20.59 -15.54
CA THR A 525 10.18 21.01 -15.46
C THR A 525 10.00 22.54 -15.44
N ARG A 526 10.92 23.26 -14.78
CA ARG A 526 10.86 24.73 -14.58
C ARG A 526 10.75 25.50 -15.91
N ASN A 527 11.49 25.10 -16.94
CA ASN A 527 11.49 25.78 -18.24
C ASN A 527 10.22 25.49 -19.07
N LYS A 528 9.56 24.36 -18.82
CA LYS A 528 8.30 23.97 -19.49
C LYS A 528 7.11 24.72 -18.87
N ILE A 529 7.05 24.74 -17.54
CA ILE A 529 6.02 25.47 -16.78
C ILE A 529 6.13 26.99 -16.98
N VAL A 530 7.34 27.58 -16.91
CA VAL A 530 7.53 29.02 -17.19
C VAL A 530 7.14 29.40 -18.63
N ARG A 531 7.26 28.48 -19.61
CA ARG A 531 6.76 28.70 -20.97
C ARG A 531 5.23 28.67 -21.06
N HIS A 532 4.56 27.79 -20.32
CA HIS A 532 3.09 27.78 -20.25
C HIS A 532 2.55 29.00 -19.50
N LEU A 533 3.11 29.33 -18.33
CA LEU A 533 2.72 30.53 -17.55
C LEU A 533 2.88 31.83 -18.36
N ARG A 534 3.91 31.95 -19.23
CA ARG A 534 4.05 33.10 -20.13
C ARG A 534 3.03 33.15 -21.27
N ALA A 535 2.36 32.05 -21.58
CA ALA A 535 1.26 31.99 -22.55
C ALA A 535 -0.12 32.24 -21.89
N MET A 536 -0.22 32.15 -20.56
CA MET A 536 -1.47 32.19 -19.77
C MET A 536 -1.90 33.61 -19.36
N LYS A 537 -1.83 34.61 -20.26
CA LYS A 537 -2.38 35.96 -20.02
C LYS A 537 -3.86 36.05 -20.41
N THR A 538 -4.74 35.33 -19.70
CA THR A 538 -6.20 35.40 -19.91
C THR A 538 -6.97 35.21 -18.60
N ASP A 539 -7.77 36.21 -18.24
CA ASP A 539 -8.51 36.29 -16.97
C ASP A 539 -9.82 35.47 -17.02
N SER A 540 -9.74 34.15 -16.87
CA SER A 540 -10.92 33.24 -16.85
C SER A 540 -10.96 32.39 -15.57
N PRO A 541 -12.03 32.46 -14.76
CA PRO A 541 -12.17 31.66 -13.52
C PRO A 541 -12.17 30.13 -13.74
N ASP A 542 -12.85 29.65 -14.78
CA ASP A 542 -12.98 28.22 -15.13
C ASP A 542 -11.61 27.54 -15.38
N TYR A 543 -10.59 28.35 -15.71
CA TYR A 543 -9.22 27.91 -15.91
C TYR A 543 -8.47 27.64 -14.61
N CYS A 544 -8.81 28.32 -13.51
CA CYS A 544 -8.22 28.07 -12.20
C CYS A 544 -8.67 26.71 -11.62
N GLU A 545 -9.94 26.35 -11.85
CA GLU A 545 -10.47 25.03 -11.48
C GLU A 545 -9.79 23.92 -12.30
N SER A 546 -9.65 24.11 -13.61
CA SER A 546 -8.92 23.19 -14.49
C SER A 546 -7.44 23.03 -14.10
N LEU A 547 -6.77 24.11 -13.68
CA LEU A 547 -5.38 24.09 -13.21
C LEU A 547 -5.26 23.42 -11.82
N ALA A 548 -6.21 23.65 -10.92
CA ALA A 548 -6.27 22.97 -9.64
C ALA A 548 -6.48 21.46 -9.83
N THR A 549 -7.40 21.04 -10.71
CA THR A 549 -7.59 19.63 -11.08
C THR A 549 -6.32 19.03 -11.68
N TYR A 550 -5.64 19.73 -12.60
CA TYR A 550 -4.37 19.26 -13.18
C TYR A 550 -3.28 19.09 -12.12
N LEU A 551 -3.12 20.06 -11.21
CA LEU A 551 -2.13 20.01 -10.13
C LEU A 551 -2.47 18.96 -9.07
N ILE A 552 -3.74 18.74 -8.74
CA ILE A 552 -4.18 17.65 -7.87
C ILE A 552 -3.85 16.29 -8.50
N LEU A 553 -4.03 16.14 -9.82
CA LEU A 553 -3.67 14.91 -10.54
C LEU A 553 -2.16 14.67 -10.58
N GLU A 554 -1.31 15.68 -10.81
CA GLU A 554 0.16 15.51 -10.71
C GLU A 554 0.67 15.37 -9.26
N LEU A 555 -0.03 15.92 -8.26
CA LEU A 555 0.31 15.74 -6.84
C LEU A 555 0.02 14.31 -6.32
N LEU A 556 -0.86 13.56 -7.00
CA LEU A 556 -1.10 12.14 -6.73
C LEU A 556 -0.04 11.21 -7.34
N GLU A 557 0.85 11.72 -8.20
CA GLU A 557 1.77 10.93 -9.02
C GLU A 557 3.23 10.92 -8.48
N LEU A 558 3.48 11.62 -7.37
CA LEU A 558 4.84 11.93 -6.92
C LEU A 558 5.09 11.52 -5.46
N GLU A 559 5.76 10.39 -5.30
CA GLU A 559 6.27 9.88 -4.02
C GLU A 559 7.81 9.98 -3.95
N HIS A 560 8.33 10.19 -2.75
CA HIS A 560 9.76 10.21 -2.36
C HIS A 560 10.62 11.41 -2.82
N ASN A 561 10.63 12.48 -2.01
CA ASN A 561 11.76 13.43 -1.96
C ASN A 561 12.01 13.97 -0.52
N THR A 562 13.24 13.87 -0.04
CA THR A 562 13.63 14.17 1.35
C THR A 562 14.12 15.60 1.62
N ALA A 563 14.18 16.47 0.61
CA ALA A 563 14.71 17.84 0.74
C ALA A 563 13.81 18.83 1.54
N ILE A 564 12.62 18.41 1.97
CA ILE A 564 11.47 19.27 2.30
C ILE A 564 11.61 20.05 3.63
N LYS A 565 12.46 19.61 4.57
CA LYS A 565 12.49 20.11 5.96
C LYS A 565 12.75 21.61 6.15
N LYS A 566 13.49 22.26 5.24
CA LYS A 566 13.88 23.67 5.37
C LYS A 566 12.79 24.64 4.88
N HIS A 567 11.93 24.20 3.96
CA HIS A 567 11.02 25.07 3.18
C HIS A 567 9.54 24.90 3.54
N LEU A 568 9.20 23.93 4.39
CA LEU A 568 7.83 23.72 4.89
C LEU A 568 7.39 24.76 5.96
N ASN A 569 8.34 25.33 6.70
CA ASN A 569 8.01 26.26 7.81
C ASN A 569 7.38 27.59 7.34
N PRO A 570 7.84 28.25 6.25
CA PRO A 570 7.19 29.46 5.71
C PRO A 570 5.71 29.27 5.33
N VAL A 571 5.40 28.18 4.62
CA VAL A 571 4.02 27.85 4.17
C VAL A 571 3.09 27.68 5.38
N LEU A 572 3.51 26.87 6.36
CA LEU A 572 2.74 26.66 7.59
C LEU A 572 2.63 27.92 8.45
N SER A 573 3.62 28.83 8.40
CA SER A 573 3.53 30.14 9.03
C SER A 573 2.47 31.02 8.36
N ALA A 574 2.43 31.03 7.02
CA ALA A 574 1.44 31.76 6.24
C ALA A 574 0.00 31.28 6.52
N THR A 575 -0.22 29.96 6.54
CA THR A 575 -1.53 29.37 6.84
C THR A 575 -1.99 29.69 8.27
N CYS A 576 -1.08 29.67 9.26
CA CYS A 576 -1.42 30.07 10.62
C CYS A 576 -1.71 31.56 10.77
N GLU A 577 -0.97 32.43 10.09
CA GLU A 577 -1.21 33.88 10.07
C GLU A 577 -2.59 34.20 9.48
N LEU A 578 -2.99 33.48 8.43
CA LEU A 578 -4.33 33.55 7.86
C LEU A 578 -5.41 33.10 8.85
N LEU A 579 -5.26 31.93 9.48
CA LEU A 579 -6.23 31.43 10.46
C LEU A 579 -6.37 32.39 11.66
N ALA A 580 -5.27 33.01 12.10
CA ALA A 580 -5.30 34.05 13.13
C ALA A 580 -6.07 35.29 12.67
N LYS A 581 -5.88 35.75 11.42
CA LYS A 581 -6.64 36.86 10.82
C LYS A 581 -8.14 36.53 10.71
N ILE A 582 -8.51 35.32 10.27
CA ILE A 582 -9.91 34.87 10.21
C ILE A 582 -10.56 34.90 11.61
N ASN A 583 -9.89 34.34 12.62
CA ASN A 583 -10.38 34.34 14.00
C ASN A 583 -10.52 35.77 14.58
N ALA A 584 -9.58 36.67 14.28
CA ALA A 584 -9.65 38.07 14.68
C ALA A 584 -10.84 38.81 14.02
N LEU A 585 -11.08 38.55 12.72
CA LEU A 585 -12.24 39.09 12.00
C LEU A 585 -13.56 38.58 12.58
N GLN A 586 -13.66 37.28 12.91
CA GLN A 586 -14.84 36.71 13.57
C GLN A 586 -15.11 37.34 14.95
N LYS A 587 -14.07 37.54 15.76
CA LYS A 587 -14.20 38.23 17.06
C LYS A 587 -14.72 39.65 16.89
N ASN A 588 -14.12 40.41 15.96
CA ASN A 588 -14.55 41.79 15.64
C ASN A 588 -15.97 41.86 15.09
N ALA A 589 -16.40 40.87 14.31
CA ALA A 589 -17.78 40.77 13.80
C ALA A 589 -18.79 40.53 14.93
N LYS A 590 -18.49 39.61 15.87
CA LYS A 590 -19.30 39.38 17.07
C LYS A 590 -19.41 40.65 17.93
N GLU A 591 -18.31 41.33 18.20
CA GLU A 591 -18.31 42.55 19.01
C GLU A 591 -19.11 43.69 18.35
N LYS A 592 -19.11 43.78 17.00
CA LYS A 592 -19.95 44.72 16.25
C LYS A 592 -21.44 44.34 16.30
N SER A 593 -21.80 43.06 16.18
CA SER A 593 -23.21 42.65 16.25
C SER A 593 -23.81 42.96 17.63
N THR A 594 -23.07 42.70 18.73
CA THR A 594 -23.55 42.99 20.08
C THR A 594 -23.78 44.49 20.31
N LYS A 595 -22.91 45.36 19.76
CA LYS A 595 -23.10 46.81 19.81
C LYS A 595 -24.32 47.28 19.00
N SER A 596 -24.59 46.64 17.85
CA SER A 596 -25.74 46.99 17.00
C SER A 596 -27.07 46.61 17.65
N ILE A 597 -27.13 45.47 18.36
CA ILE A 597 -28.31 45.02 19.12
C ILE A 597 -28.63 45.98 20.27
N MET A 598 -27.63 46.54 20.96
CA MET A 598 -27.87 47.52 22.03
C MET A 598 -28.46 48.85 21.56
N CYS A 599 -28.27 49.24 20.29
CA CYS A 599 -28.87 50.47 19.75
C CYS A 599 -30.36 50.33 19.42
N TYR A 600 -30.89 49.12 19.24
CA TYR A 600 -32.29 48.90 18.83
C TYR A 600 -33.32 48.92 19.97
N HIS A 601 -32.88 48.92 21.24
CA HIS A 601 -33.78 48.81 22.40
C HIS A 601 -34.28 50.15 23.00
N GLN A 602 -34.12 51.28 22.31
CA GLN A 602 -34.48 52.61 22.85
C GLN A 602 -35.74 53.27 22.28
N ASN A 603 -36.66 52.53 21.63
CA ASN A 603 -37.94 53.12 21.17
C ASN A 603 -39.12 52.12 21.20
N PRO A 604 -39.99 52.15 22.24
CA PRO A 604 -41.12 51.24 22.36
C PRO A 604 -42.48 51.96 22.45
N HIS A 605 -43.09 52.35 21.32
CA HIS A 605 -44.52 52.71 21.28
C HIS A 605 -45.18 52.34 19.94
N LEU A 606 -46.48 52.02 20.03
CA LEU A 606 -47.44 51.71 18.95
C LEU A 606 -47.26 50.33 18.25
N PHE A 607 -48.03 49.33 18.68
CA PHE A 607 -49.36 49.05 18.11
C PHE A 607 -50.18 48.11 19.03
N LEU A 608 -51.51 48.12 18.90
CA LEU A 608 -52.49 47.46 19.78
C LEU A 608 -53.53 46.68 18.96
N SER A 609 -54.21 45.71 19.61
CA SER A 609 -55.40 44.94 19.15
C SER A 609 -55.17 43.98 17.96
N SER A 610 -55.90 42.87 17.74
CA SER A 610 -56.75 41.97 18.57
C SER A 610 -56.93 40.65 17.74
N HIS A 611 -57.60 39.55 18.15
CA HIS A 611 -58.45 39.19 19.29
C HIS A 611 -58.06 37.76 19.80
N ALA A 612 -58.98 36.97 20.38
CA ALA A 612 -58.74 35.59 20.82
C ALA A 612 -59.97 34.68 20.62
N THR A 613 -59.79 33.36 20.55
CA THR A 613 -60.64 32.32 21.19
C THR A 613 -60.01 30.92 21.02
N SER A 614 -60.40 29.96 21.88
CA SER A 614 -59.71 28.68 22.14
C SER A 614 -60.69 27.47 22.11
N PRO A 615 -60.42 26.30 22.72
CA PRO A 615 -59.61 25.19 22.18
C PRO A 615 -60.37 23.84 22.11
N GLY A 616 -59.76 22.78 21.58
CA GLY A 616 -60.33 21.42 21.64
C GLY A 616 -59.36 20.28 21.32
N GLN A 617 -59.21 19.32 22.24
CA GLN A 617 -58.45 18.07 22.05
C GLN A 617 -59.31 16.99 21.39
N ARG A 618 -58.69 16.04 20.65
CA ARG A 618 -58.77 14.59 20.94
C ARG A 618 -57.83 13.76 20.08
N SER A 619 -57.40 12.64 20.64
CA SER A 619 -56.54 11.61 20.05
C SER A 619 -57.35 10.47 19.43
N ALA A 620 -56.79 9.78 18.43
CA ALA A 620 -57.22 8.46 18.01
C ALA A 620 -56.02 7.66 17.47
N SER A 621 -55.91 6.41 17.91
CA SER A 621 -54.91 5.40 17.51
C SER A 621 -55.35 4.64 16.26
N LEU A 622 -54.40 4.10 15.48
CA LEU A 622 -54.69 3.18 14.38
C LEU A 622 -54.22 1.76 14.75
N GLU A 623 -55.07 0.76 14.50
CA GLU A 623 -54.82 -0.65 14.79
C GLU A 623 -54.09 -1.38 13.65
N ILE A 624 -53.47 -2.50 14.03
CA ILE A 624 -52.84 -3.47 13.12
C ILE A 624 -53.84 -4.60 12.84
N THR A 625 -54.01 -4.98 11.58
CA THR A 625 -54.67 -6.24 11.21
C THR A 625 -53.72 -7.18 10.47
N LYS A 626 -53.83 -8.47 10.78
CA LYS A 626 -53.05 -9.59 10.24
C LYS A 626 -53.90 -10.49 9.34
N ASP A 627 -53.19 -11.39 8.66
CA ASP A 627 -53.66 -12.64 8.03
C ASP A 627 -54.45 -12.53 6.72
N VAL A 628 -54.00 -13.24 5.68
CA VAL A 628 -54.61 -14.49 5.19
C VAL A 628 -53.61 -15.22 4.26
N ILE A 629 -53.51 -16.54 4.41
CA ILE A 629 -52.76 -17.48 3.54
C ILE A 629 -53.75 -18.12 2.54
N PRO A 630 -53.30 -18.52 1.34
CA PRO A 630 -53.72 -19.85 0.86
C PRO A 630 -52.57 -20.70 0.35
N ALA A 631 -52.62 -22.00 0.66
CA ALA A 631 -51.70 -23.01 0.18
C ALA A 631 -52.11 -23.56 -1.20
N VAL A 632 -51.13 -23.98 -2.00
CA VAL A 632 -51.34 -24.86 -3.16
C VAL A 632 -50.28 -25.97 -3.17
N THR A 633 -50.68 -27.15 -3.65
CA THR A 633 -50.08 -28.47 -3.41
C THR A 633 -49.00 -28.92 -4.39
N ARG A 634 -48.22 -29.93 -3.95
CA ARG A 634 -47.23 -30.74 -4.68
C ARG A 634 -47.61 -31.14 -6.13
N ARG A 635 -46.58 -31.34 -6.95
CA ARG A 635 -46.46 -32.48 -7.88
C ARG A 635 -45.01 -32.96 -7.98
N ASP A 636 -44.84 -34.28 -7.99
CA ASP A 636 -43.58 -35.00 -8.27
C ASP A 636 -43.55 -35.49 -9.73
N SER A 637 -42.34 -35.76 -10.27
CA SER A 637 -42.04 -36.36 -11.60
C SER A 637 -42.50 -35.55 -12.83
N ILE A 638 -41.73 -35.45 -13.92
CA ILE A 638 -40.59 -36.24 -14.43
C ILE A 638 -39.32 -35.40 -14.53
#